data_AF-A0A2H0PF84-F1
#
_entry.id   AF-A0A2H0PF84-F1
#
_cell.length_a   1.000
_cell.length_b   1.000
_cell.length_c   1.000
_cell.angle_alpha   90.00
_cell.angle_beta   90.00
_cell.angle_gamma   90.00
#
_symmetry.space_group_name_H-M   'P 1'
#
loop_
_entity.id
_entity.type
_entity.pdbx_description
1 polymer ?
#
loop_
_entity_poly.entity_id
_entity_poly.type
_entity_poly.pdbx_seq_one_letter_code
_entity_poly.pdbx_strand_id
1 'polypeptide(L)'
;RDSNNTLLHKKFPGGHITMAGANSPSSLASRPIRIVLLDEEDRYPHSAGTEGDPGSLAQKRTTTFWNRLLVTASTPTIEDESKIESRYQQSDQRKYYVPCPECDTFQVLSWQQIKFEKEKTEDAVYECEHCKAKLKESDKMWMLSHGEWRAEAAFNGIAGFHINELYSPWVKWSEMVAGFLKAKRLPETLKVWVNTSLGETWKEATEGIDPSGLLGRKENWGRVAPEGVIVITAGVDVQDDRLEAEVIGWGVSQESWSLQYHVLHGDPAQSKVWEDLNNVLTQTIKTTDGRTLSVAAACVDSGGHQTQRVYEYCKGREYQRIYAIKGANQIGKPLVSKFSKAN
;
A
#
# COMPACT_ATOMS: atom_id res chain seq x y z
N ARG A 1 0.72 -33.86 -41.37
CA ARG A 1 0.35 -32.86 -40.34
C ARG A 1 -0.54 -33.58 -39.35
N ASP A 2 -0.02 -33.93 -38.19
CA ASP A 2 -0.79 -34.61 -37.14
C ASP A 2 -1.61 -33.56 -36.38
N SER A 3 -2.93 -33.75 -36.28
CA SER A 3 -3.87 -32.78 -35.67
C SER A 3 -3.59 -32.53 -34.19
N ASN A 4 -2.82 -33.42 -33.57
CA ASN A 4 -2.42 -33.38 -32.17
C ASN A 4 -1.08 -32.67 -31.91
N ASN A 5 -0.49 -31.99 -32.89
CA ASN A 5 0.72 -31.19 -32.73
C ASN A 5 0.46 -29.75 -33.22
N THR A 6 0.20 -28.84 -32.29
CA THR A 6 -0.15 -27.44 -32.57
C THR A 6 0.99 -26.51 -32.19
N LEU A 7 0.82 -25.20 -32.38
CA LEU A 7 1.82 -24.21 -31.94
C LEU A 7 1.94 -24.22 -30.40
N LEU A 8 0.82 -24.34 -29.69
CA LEU A 8 0.73 -24.33 -28.22
C LEU A 8 0.87 -25.72 -27.58
N HIS A 9 0.95 -26.80 -28.37
CA HIS A 9 1.10 -28.15 -27.85
C HIS A 9 2.05 -28.97 -28.73
N LYS A 10 3.23 -29.27 -28.19
CA LYS A 10 4.28 -30.03 -28.87
C LYS A 10 4.45 -31.39 -28.22
N LYS A 11 4.32 -32.46 -29.01
CA LYS A 11 4.60 -33.84 -28.57
C LYS A 11 5.99 -34.26 -29.03
N PHE A 12 6.67 -35.05 -28.22
CA PHE A 12 7.98 -35.64 -28.51
C PHE A 12 8.08 -37.01 -27.81
N PRO A 13 9.03 -37.88 -28.20
CA PRO A 13 9.24 -39.14 -27.51
C PRO A 13 9.45 -38.92 -26.01
N GLY A 14 8.59 -39.50 -25.17
CA GLY A 14 8.65 -39.36 -23.72
C GLY A 14 7.82 -38.24 -23.10
N GLY A 15 7.09 -37.43 -23.89
CA GLY A 15 6.20 -36.42 -23.29
C GLY A 15 5.63 -35.37 -24.25
N HIS A 16 5.25 -34.25 -23.65
CA HIS A 16 4.74 -33.09 -24.37
C HIS A 16 5.02 -31.80 -23.61
N ILE A 17 5.06 -30.68 -24.33
CA ILE A 17 5.06 -29.31 -23.79
C ILE A 17 3.75 -28.67 -24.20
N THR A 18 3.09 -28.03 -23.23
CA THR A 18 1.88 -27.24 -23.45
C THR A 18 2.13 -25.81 -22.99
N MET A 19 1.84 -24.85 -23.87
CA MET A 19 1.88 -23.43 -23.57
C MET A 19 0.46 -22.92 -23.36
N ALA A 20 0.23 -22.20 -22.28
CA ALA A 20 -1.07 -21.72 -21.86
C ALA A 20 -0.97 -20.24 -21.46
N GLY A 21 -1.97 -19.45 -21.81
CA GLY A 21 -2.08 -18.07 -21.33
C GLY A 21 -2.79 -18.03 -19.99
N ALA A 22 -2.32 -17.18 -19.07
CA ALA A 22 -2.91 -17.04 -17.73
C ALA A 22 -4.40 -16.65 -17.74
N ASN A 23 -4.88 -16.01 -18.81
CA ASN A 23 -6.27 -15.60 -18.99
C ASN A 23 -7.21 -16.73 -19.47
N SER A 24 -6.69 -17.94 -19.73
CA SER A 24 -7.46 -19.04 -20.33
C SER A 24 -7.65 -20.20 -19.34
N PRO A 25 -8.77 -20.23 -18.60
CA PRO A 25 -9.01 -21.24 -17.55
C PRO A 25 -9.03 -22.64 -18.13
N SER A 26 -9.66 -22.81 -19.29
CA SER A 26 -9.74 -24.08 -20.00
C SER A 26 -8.34 -24.65 -20.30
N SER A 27 -7.39 -23.80 -20.70
CA SER A 27 -6.02 -24.23 -20.96
C SER A 27 -5.27 -24.67 -19.69
N LEU A 28 -5.53 -24.00 -18.56
CA LEU A 28 -4.91 -24.26 -17.25
C LEU A 28 -5.52 -25.47 -16.54
N ALA A 29 -6.80 -25.77 -16.77
CA ALA A 29 -7.54 -26.84 -16.10
C ALA A 29 -7.48 -28.20 -16.81
N SER A 30 -7.11 -28.25 -18.10
CA SER A 30 -7.40 -29.41 -18.95
C SER A 30 -6.64 -30.70 -18.65
N ARG A 31 -5.41 -30.65 -18.08
CA ARG A 31 -4.49 -31.82 -18.12
C ARG A 31 -3.64 -31.94 -16.86
N PRO A 32 -3.32 -33.17 -16.40
CA PRO A 32 -2.26 -33.39 -15.41
C PRO A 32 -0.89 -33.06 -16.00
N ILE A 33 -0.08 -32.28 -15.28
CA ILE A 33 1.23 -31.80 -15.72
C ILE A 33 2.24 -31.99 -14.59
N ARG A 34 3.37 -32.65 -14.85
CA ARG A 34 4.41 -32.91 -13.84
C ARG A 34 5.26 -31.68 -13.53
N ILE A 35 5.60 -30.90 -14.55
CA ILE A 35 6.49 -29.72 -14.45
C ILE A 35 5.69 -28.50 -14.89
N VAL A 36 5.49 -27.56 -13.98
CA VAL A 36 4.81 -26.28 -14.25
C VAL A 36 5.82 -25.15 -14.12
N LEU A 37 5.88 -24.32 -15.15
CA LEU A 37 6.69 -23.11 -15.20
C LEU A 37 5.73 -21.92 -15.31
N LEU A 38 5.74 -21.04 -14.32
CA LEU A 38 4.95 -19.82 -14.27
C LEU A 38 5.90 -18.64 -14.49
N ASP A 39 5.85 -18.07 -15.69
CA ASP A 39 6.65 -16.92 -16.08
C ASP A 39 5.83 -15.64 -15.93
N GLU A 40 6.41 -14.59 -15.35
CA GLU A 40 5.77 -13.30 -15.06
C GLU A 40 4.48 -13.41 -14.24
N GLU A 41 4.46 -14.25 -13.19
CA GLU A 41 3.25 -14.54 -12.41
C GLU A 41 2.59 -13.29 -11.79
N ASP A 42 3.36 -12.28 -11.41
CA ASP A 42 2.78 -11.04 -10.86
C ASP A 42 1.96 -10.26 -11.90
N ARG A 43 2.18 -10.50 -13.19
CA ARG A 43 1.40 -9.87 -14.27
C ARG A 43 0.15 -10.65 -14.62
N TYR A 44 -0.09 -11.80 -13.97
CA TYR A 44 -1.28 -12.59 -14.23
C TYR A 44 -2.51 -11.85 -13.70
N PRO A 45 -3.68 -12.00 -14.35
CA PRO A 45 -4.91 -11.47 -13.78
C PRO A 45 -5.17 -12.09 -12.40
N HIS A 46 -5.92 -11.38 -11.55
CA HIS A 46 -6.36 -11.93 -10.27
C HIS A 46 -7.17 -13.23 -10.44
N SER A 47 -7.89 -13.37 -11.56
CA SER A 47 -8.65 -14.57 -11.89
C SER A 47 -8.51 -14.92 -13.36
N ALA A 48 -8.27 -16.20 -13.66
CA ALA A 48 -8.48 -16.74 -14.99
C ALA A 48 -10.00 -16.81 -15.21
N GLY A 49 -10.56 -15.88 -15.98
CA GLY A 49 -12.01 -15.77 -16.14
C GLY A 49 -12.71 -15.69 -14.78
N THR A 50 -13.55 -16.67 -14.46
CA THR A 50 -14.25 -16.79 -13.16
C THR A 50 -13.72 -17.94 -12.28
N GLU A 51 -12.61 -18.60 -12.66
CA GLU A 51 -12.12 -19.82 -12.00
C GLU A 51 -11.05 -19.59 -10.92
N GLY A 52 -10.70 -18.32 -10.64
CA GLY A 52 -9.76 -17.93 -9.60
C GLY A 52 -8.32 -17.82 -10.08
N ASP A 53 -7.37 -17.76 -9.13
CA ASP A 53 -5.97 -17.45 -9.40
C ASP A 53 -5.31 -18.43 -10.42
N PRO A 54 -4.78 -17.92 -11.54
CA PRO A 54 -4.20 -18.77 -12.59
C PRO A 54 -3.05 -19.67 -12.11
N GLY A 55 -2.18 -19.15 -11.24
CA GLY A 55 -1.02 -19.90 -10.72
C GLY A 55 -1.46 -21.09 -9.87
N SER A 56 -2.47 -20.88 -9.03
CA SER A 56 -3.10 -21.91 -8.21
C SER A 56 -3.78 -23.00 -9.05
N LEU A 57 -4.48 -22.60 -10.13
CA LEU A 57 -5.10 -23.54 -11.08
C LEU A 57 -4.05 -24.44 -11.75
N ALA A 58 -2.95 -23.84 -12.20
CA ALA A 58 -1.82 -24.55 -12.80
C ALA A 58 -1.15 -25.50 -11.79
N GLN A 59 -0.92 -25.04 -10.56
CA GLN A 59 -0.33 -25.86 -9.49
C GLN A 59 -1.16 -27.10 -9.20
N LYS A 60 -2.51 -27.00 -9.20
CA LYS A 60 -3.39 -28.16 -9.00
C LYS A 60 -3.21 -29.26 -10.06
N ARG A 61 -2.68 -28.95 -11.26
CA ARG A 61 -2.40 -29.95 -12.30
C ARG A 61 -1.25 -30.89 -11.94
N THR A 62 -0.41 -30.50 -10.99
CA THR A 62 0.74 -31.28 -10.55
C THR A 62 0.42 -32.33 -9.48
N THR A 63 -0.81 -32.35 -8.96
CA THR A 63 -1.21 -33.14 -7.78
C THR A 63 -0.96 -34.64 -7.95
N THR A 64 -1.11 -35.18 -9.16
CA THR A 64 -0.95 -36.62 -9.44
C THR A 64 0.50 -37.08 -9.50
N PHE A 65 1.47 -36.18 -9.44
CA PHE A 65 2.89 -36.50 -9.58
C PHE A 65 3.64 -36.28 -8.25
N TRP A 66 4.19 -37.36 -7.70
CA TRP A 66 5.02 -37.32 -6.49
C TRP A 66 6.36 -36.59 -6.71
N ASN A 67 6.88 -36.64 -7.94
CA ASN A 67 8.11 -35.99 -8.39
C ASN A 67 7.85 -34.73 -9.24
N ARG A 68 6.80 -33.98 -8.87
CA ARG A 68 6.45 -32.71 -9.51
C ARG A 68 7.52 -31.65 -9.30
N LEU A 69 7.58 -30.69 -10.23
CA LEU A 69 8.39 -29.49 -10.11
C LEU A 69 7.52 -28.27 -10.45
N LEU A 70 7.53 -27.28 -9.56
CA LEU A 70 6.92 -25.97 -9.80
C LEU A 70 8.05 -24.94 -9.79
N VAL A 71 8.14 -24.15 -10.87
CA VAL A 71 9.06 -23.02 -10.96
C VAL A 71 8.22 -21.78 -11.26
N THR A 72 8.40 -20.74 -10.45
CA THR A 72 7.78 -19.44 -10.67
C THR A 72 8.88 -18.40 -10.79
N ALA A 73 8.81 -17.55 -11.81
CA ALA A 73 9.67 -16.40 -11.99
C ALA A 73 8.83 -15.16 -12.28
N SER A 74 9.19 -14.01 -11.70
CA SER A 74 8.54 -12.73 -11.97
C SER A 74 9.37 -11.59 -11.40
N THR A 75 9.19 -10.38 -11.90
CA THR A 75 9.50 -9.15 -11.14
C THR A 75 8.34 -8.83 -10.19
N PRO A 76 8.59 -8.44 -8.93
CA PRO A 76 7.55 -8.04 -8.01
C PRO A 76 6.86 -6.75 -8.45
N THR A 77 5.63 -6.53 -7.96
CA THR A 77 4.84 -5.33 -8.26
C THR A 77 4.58 -4.49 -7.00
N ILE A 78 3.36 -4.47 -6.47
CA ILE A 78 2.98 -3.68 -5.30
C ILE A 78 3.19 -4.54 -4.05
N GLU A 79 3.68 -3.91 -2.97
CA GLU A 79 3.78 -4.58 -1.66
C GLU A 79 2.41 -5.12 -1.23
N ASP A 80 2.39 -6.28 -0.57
CA ASP A 80 1.17 -6.99 -0.14
C ASP A 80 0.27 -7.57 -1.25
N GLU A 81 0.40 -7.10 -2.50
CA GLU A 81 -0.32 -7.66 -3.66
C GLU A 81 0.54 -8.60 -4.51
N SER A 82 1.87 -8.45 -4.44
CA SER A 82 2.83 -9.23 -5.22
C SER A 82 2.81 -10.72 -4.85
N LYS A 83 2.47 -11.56 -5.83
CA LYS A 83 2.41 -13.02 -5.65
C LYS A 83 3.81 -13.61 -5.52
N ILE A 84 4.76 -13.13 -6.32
CA ILE A 84 6.15 -13.58 -6.28
C ILE A 84 6.81 -13.19 -4.95
N GLU A 85 6.48 -12.03 -4.39
CA GLU A 85 6.92 -11.65 -3.04
C GLU A 85 6.39 -12.62 -1.99
N SER A 86 5.09 -12.89 -2.00
CA SER A 86 4.48 -13.86 -1.07
C SER A 86 5.10 -15.26 -1.20
N ARG A 87 5.39 -15.72 -2.43
CA ARG A 87 6.08 -17.00 -2.67
C ARG A 87 7.53 -16.98 -2.16
N TYR A 88 8.25 -15.88 -2.37
CA TYR A 88 9.61 -15.73 -1.88
C TYR A 88 9.65 -15.74 -0.35
N GLN A 89 8.72 -15.06 0.32
CA GLN A 89 8.60 -15.07 1.79
C GLN A 89 8.35 -16.48 2.35
N GLN A 90 7.61 -17.33 1.63
CA GLN A 90 7.34 -18.72 2.00
C GLN A 90 8.53 -19.68 1.74
N SER A 91 9.63 -19.20 1.16
CA SER A 91 10.80 -20.00 0.80
C SER A 91 11.97 -19.88 1.79
N ASP A 92 13.10 -20.48 1.48
CA ASP A 92 14.38 -20.29 2.19
C ASP A 92 15.12 -18.97 1.85
N GLN A 93 14.52 -18.11 1.02
CA GLN A 93 14.92 -16.72 0.77
C GLN A 93 16.41 -16.56 0.43
N ARG A 94 16.87 -17.22 -0.63
CA ARG A 94 18.28 -17.15 -1.02
C ARG A 94 18.61 -15.82 -1.66
N LYS A 95 19.79 -15.30 -1.31
CA LYS A 95 20.43 -14.16 -1.96
C LYS A 95 21.81 -14.56 -2.46
N TYR A 96 22.28 -13.88 -3.49
CA TYR A 96 23.61 -14.12 -4.04
C TYR A 96 24.62 -13.22 -3.33
N TYR A 97 25.44 -13.82 -2.48
CA TYR A 97 26.48 -13.11 -1.75
C TYR A 97 27.74 -13.06 -2.59
N VAL A 98 28.35 -11.89 -2.73
CA VAL A 98 29.59 -11.70 -3.48
C VAL A 98 30.71 -11.20 -2.55
N PRO A 99 31.95 -11.71 -2.69
CA PRO A 99 33.07 -11.23 -1.89
C PRO A 99 33.50 -9.83 -2.33
N CYS A 100 33.95 -9.01 -1.39
CA CYS A 100 34.64 -7.77 -1.70
C CYS A 100 36.09 -8.07 -2.13
N PRO A 101 36.58 -7.55 -3.28
CA PRO A 101 37.97 -7.75 -3.72
C PRO A 101 39.04 -7.20 -2.77
N GLU A 102 38.66 -6.30 -1.86
CA GLU A 102 39.58 -5.60 -0.96
C GLU A 102 39.64 -6.20 0.45
N CYS A 103 38.55 -6.83 0.92
CA CYS A 103 38.48 -7.38 2.28
C CYS A 103 37.92 -8.81 2.37
N ASP A 104 37.64 -9.44 1.23
CA ASP A 104 37.08 -10.80 1.07
C ASP A 104 35.76 -11.06 1.82
N THR A 105 35.18 -10.04 2.44
CA THR A 105 33.93 -10.18 3.19
C THR A 105 32.77 -10.23 2.22
N PHE A 106 31.92 -11.24 2.37
CA PHE A 106 30.75 -11.46 1.52
C PHE A 106 29.62 -10.48 1.87
N GLN A 107 28.99 -9.92 0.85
CA GLN A 107 27.87 -8.98 0.98
C GLN A 107 26.85 -9.19 -0.15
N VAL A 108 25.64 -8.67 0.06
CA VAL A 108 24.62 -8.59 -0.98
C VAL A 108 24.71 -7.21 -1.63
N LEU A 109 24.80 -7.15 -2.95
CA LEU A 109 24.75 -5.89 -3.68
C LEU A 109 23.38 -5.22 -3.49
N SER A 110 23.43 -3.98 -2.96
CA SER A 110 22.26 -3.17 -2.68
C SER A 110 22.40 -1.79 -3.29
N TRP A 111 21.27 -1.19 -3.69
CA TRP A 111 21.26 0.10 -4.36
C TRP A 111 21.84 1.24 -3.51
N GLN A 112 21.65 1.22 -2.19
CA GLN A 112 22.14 2.28 -1.30
C GLN A 112 23.67 2.39 -1.29
N GLN A 113 24.36 1.35 -1.75
CA GLN A 113 25.82 1.29 -1.82
C GLN A 113 26.39 1.80 -3.14
N ILE A 114 25.56 2.09 -4.14
CA ILE A 114 26.00 2.79 -5.35
C ILE A 114 26.21 4.28 -5.02
N LYS A 115 27.46 4.74 -5.15
CA LYS A 115 27.86 6.13 -4.95
C LYS A 115 28.16 6.77 -6.31
N PHE A 116 27.56 7.93 -6.56
CA PHE A 116 27.71 8.65 -7.82
C PHE A 116 27.48 10.15 -7.62
N GLU A 117 28.10 10.96 -8.45
CA GLU A 117 27.82 12.39 -8.57
C GLU A 117 26.73 12.61 -9.64
N LYS A 118 25.79 13.52 -9.39
CA LYS A 118 24.64 13.73 -10.30
C LYS A 118 25.05 14.16 -11.71
N GLU A 119 26.19 14.84 -11.84
CA GLU A 119 26.69 15.39 -13.11
C GLU A 119 27.63 14.44 -13.85
N LYS A 120 28.09 13.36 -13.20
CA LYS A 120 29.05 12.38 -13.73
C LYS A 120 28.62 10.96 -13.37
N THR A 121 27.57 10.49 -14.07
CA THR A 121 27.00 9.15 -13.83
C THR A 121 27.97 8.02 -14.18
N GLU A 122 28.93 8.29 -15.06
CA GLU A 122 29.99 7.40 -15.50
C GLU A 122 30.97 7.02 -14.37
N ASP A 123 31.08 7.85 -13.34
CA ASP A 123 31.94 7.63 -12.18
C ASP A 123 31.23 6.85 -11.06
N ALA A 124 30.11 6.19 -11.37
CA ALA A 124 29.39 5.36 -10.42
C ALA A 124 30.30 4.22 -9.91
N VAL A 125 30.42 4.12 -8.59
CA VAL A 125 31.17 3.08 -7.89
C VAL A 125 30.29 2.40 -6.87
N TYR A 126 30.58 1.13 -6.57
CA TYR A 126 29.93 0.41 -5.48
C TYR A 126 30.79 0.51 -4.23
N GLU A 127 30.26 1.02 -3.12
CA GLU A 127 30.95 1.10 -1.85
C GLU A 127 30.69 -0.17 -1.02
N CYS A 128 31.74 -0.90 -0.64
CA CYS A 128 31.58 -2.08 0.21
C CYS A 128 30.95 -1.71 1.57
N GLU A 129 29.97 -2.50 2.03
CA GLU A 129 29.29 -2.29 3.31
C GLU A 129 30.24 -2.39 4.52
N HIS A 130 31.28 -3.23 4.40
CA HIS A 130 32.19 -3.58 5.50
C HIS A 130 33.43 -2.67 5.56
N CYS A 131 34.23 -2.63 4.49
CA CYS A 131 35.50 -1.89 4.47
C CYS A 131 35.41 -0.49 3.85
N LYS A 132 34.25 -0.09 3.33
CA LYS A 132 34.01 1.18 2.62
C LYS A 132 34.90 1.43 1.39
N ALA A 133 35.54 0.38 0.87
CA ALA A 133 36.28 0.48 -0.38
C ALA A 133 35.33 0.78 -1.55
N LYS A 134 35.79 1.63 -2.48
CA LYS A 134 35.06 2.01 -3.69
C LYS A 134 35.43 1.07 -4.83
N LEU A 135 34.58 0.09 -5.06
CA LEU A 135 34.73 -0.92 -6.10
C LEU A 135 34.29 -0.36 -7.44
N LYS A 136 35.06 -0.68 -8.48
CA LYS A 136 34.82 -0.24 -9.86
C LYS A 136 34.03 -1.30 -10.61
N GLU A 137 33.46 -0.88 -11.73
CA GLU A 137 32.76 -1.77 -12.66
C GLU A 137 33.61 -2.98 -13.09
N SER A 138 34.93 -2.80 -13.24
CA SER A 138 35.88 -3.88 -13.57
C SER A 138 35.91 -5.01 -12.54
N ASP A 139 35.63 -4.69 -11.28
CA ASP A 139 35.68 -5.64 -10.16
C ASP A 139 34.43 -6.53 -10.14
N LYS A 140 33.32 -6.05 -10.70
CA LYS A 140 32.03 -6.73 -10.70
C LYS A 140 32.12 -8.16 -11.25
N MET A 141 32.81 -8.37 -12.37
CA MET A 141 32.91 -9.72 -12.96
C MET A 141 33.64 -10.71 -12.05
N TRP A 142 34.67 -10.25 -11.36
CA TRP A 142 35.38 -11.06 -10.37
C TRP A 142 34.48 -11.36 -9.16
N MET A 143 33.76 -10.35 -8.66
CA MET A 143 32.82 -10.51 -7.54
C MET A 143 31.74 -11.56 -7.88
N LEU A 144 31.17 -11.50 -9.09
CA LEU A 144 30.15 -12.42 -9.55
C LEU A 144 30.66 -13.85 -9.69
N SER A 145 31.88 -14.05 -10.19
CA SER A 145 32.45 -15.40 -10.37
C SER A 145 32.88 -16.07 -9.06
N HIS A 146 33.05 -15.30 -7.99
CA HIS A 146 33.41 -15.81 -6.65
C HIS A 146 32.24 -15.73 -5.65
N GLY A 147 31.05 -15.38 -6.13
CA GLY A 147 29.84 -15.33 -5.31
C GLY A 147 29.23 -16.70 -5.04
N GLU A 148 28.31 -16.74 -4.06
CA GLU A 148 27.58 -17.94 -3.70
C GLU A 148 26.15 -17.63 -3.22
N TRP A 149 25.23 -18.56 -3.48
CA TRP A 149 23.88 -18.47 -2.96
C TRP A 149 23.83 -18.90 -1.51
N ARG A 150 23.31 -18.03 -0.64
CA ARG A 150 23.08 -18.35 0.78
C ARG A 150 21.60 -18.19 1.11
N ALA A 151 21.04 -19.15 1.83
CA ALA A 151 19.68 -19.08 2.34
C ALA A 151 19.62 -18.16 3.56
N GLU A 152 18.62 -17.28 3.61
CA GLU A 152 18.37 -16.39 4.76
C GLU A 152 17.30 -16.95 5.70
N ALA A 153 16.55 -17.97 5.26
CA ALA A 153 15.57 -18.69 6.05
C ALA A 153 15.79 -20.21 6.00
N ALA A 154 15.17 -20.94 6.94
CA ALA A 154 15.26 -22.39 6.99
C ALA A 154 14.55 -23.05 5.79
N PHE A 155 15.19 -24.05 5.20
CA PHE A 155 14.60 -24.79 4.08
C PHE A 155 13.39 -25.61 4.51
N ASN A 156 12.25 -25.34 3.88
CA ASN A 156 10.97 -25.99 4.15
C ASN A 156 10.44 -26.81 2.96
N GLY A 157 11.29 -27.10 1.97
CA GLY A 157 10.91 -27.73 0.71
C GLY A 157 10.76 -26.76 -0.46
N ILE A 158 10.81 -25.44 -0.23
CA ILE A 158 10.74 -24.40 -1.25
C ILE A 158 12.06 -23.62 -1.26
N ALA A 159 12.76 -23.65 -2.39
CA ALA A 159 13.93 -22.82 -2.62
C ALA A 159 13.52 -21.54 -3.35
N GLY A 160 13.80 -20.37 -2.78
CA GLY A 160 13.51 -19.08 -3.40
C GLY A 160 14.78 -18.29 -3.63
N PHE A 161 14.80 -17.50 -4.70
CA PHE A 161 15.98 -16.77 -5.14
C PHE A 161 15.60 -15.34 -5.46
N HIS A 162 16.35 -14.38 -4.93
CA HIS A 162 16.24 -12.97 -5.29
C HIS A 162 17.57 -12.48 -5.87
N ILE A 163 17.48 -11.78 -7.00
CA ILE A 163 18.62 -11.13 -7.65
C ILE A 163 18.10 -9.91 -8.40
N ASN A 164 18.90 -8.85 -8.42
CA ASN A 164 18.57 -7.59 -9.05
C ASN A 164 19.58 -7.22 -10.15
N GLU A 165 19.32 -6.13 -10.85
CA GLU A 165 20.10 -5.69 -12.01
C GLU A 165 21.55 -5.30 -11.66
N LEU A 166 21.88 -5.04 -10.37
CA LEU A 166 23.26 -4.75 -9.94
C LEU A 166 24.21 -5.92 -10.21
N TYR A 167 23.67 -7.14 -10.25
CA TYR A 167 24.42 -8.37 -10.54
C TYR A 167 24.52 -8.65 -12.05
N SER A 168 23.86 -7.87 -12.90
CA SER A 168 23.84 -8.11 -14.34
C SER A 168 25.25 -7.96 -14.93
N PRO A 169 25.78 -8.96 -15.64
CA PRO A 169 27.04 -8.83 -16.37
C PRO A 169 26.88 -7.96 -17.64
N TRP A 170 25.65 -7.63 -18.03
CA TRP A 170 25.35 -6.87 -19.25
C TRP A 170 25.00 -5.41 -19.01
N VAL A 171 24.66 -5.04 -17.78
CA VAL A 171 24.25 -3.67 -17.42
C VAL A 171 25.27 -3.08 -16.47
N LYS A 172 25.77 -1.89 -16.78
CA LYS A 172 26.74 -1.19 -15.91
C LYS A 172 26.04 -0.48 -14.77
N TRP A 173 26.73 -0.30 -13.64
CA TRP A 173 26.21 0.51 -12.54
C TRP A 173 25.94 1.96 -12.97
N SER A 174 26.77 2.52 -13.84
CA SER A 174 26.54 3.85 -14.42
C SER A 174 25.26 3.95 -15.27
N GLU A 175 24.91 2.88 -16.00
CA GLU A 175 23.68 2.79 -16.78
C GLU A 175 22.46 2.71 -15.85
N MET A 176 22.55 1.93 -14.77
CA MET A 176 21.50 1.90 -13.73
C MET A 176 21.31 3.27 -13.07
N VAL A 177 22.40 3.99 -12.77
CA VAL A 177 22.35 5.37 -12.24
C VAL A 177 21.66 6.32 -13.22
N ALA A 178 22.01 6.26 -14.50
CA ALA A 178 21.36 7.06 -15.52
C ALA A 178 19.85 6.74 -15.63
N GLY A 179 19.48 5.46 -15.53
CA GLY A 179 18.09 4.99 -15.47
C GLY A 179 17.35 5.55 -14.26
N PHE A 180 17.94 5.43 -13.07
CA PHE A 180 17.39 5.95 -11.82
C PHE A 180 17.17 7.47 -11.87
N LEU A 181 18.15 8.24 -12.37
CA LEU A 181 18.04 9.70 -12.44
C LEU A 181 16.93 10.18 -13.39
N LYS A 182 16.61 9.40 -14.43
CA LYS A 182 15.46 9.64 -15.29
C LYS A 182 14.16 9.24 -14.59
N ALA A 183 14.13 8.06 -13.97
CA ALA A 183 12.97 7.48 -13.32
C ALA A 183 12.49 8.25 -12.08
N LYS A 184 13.39 8.79 -11.26
CA LYS A 184 13.04 9.48 -10.00
C LYS A 184 12.25 10.79 -10.19
N ARG A 185 12.07 11.26 -11.43
CA ARG A 185 11.36 12.52 -11.73
C ARG A 185 9.85 12.39 -11.55
N LEU A 186 9.30 11.18 -11.71
CA LEU A 186 7.88 10.89 -11.57
C LEU A 186 7.69 9.61 -10.73
N PRO A 187 6.69 9.55 -9.84
CA PRO A 187 6.42 8.36 -9.03
C PRO A 187 6.21 7.09 -9.86
N GLU A 188 5.44 7.16 -10.95
CA GLU A 188 5.15 6.01 -11.82
C GLU A 188 6.42 5.44 -12.48
N THR A 189 7.31 6.30 -12.96
CA THR A 189 8.55 5.84 -13.57
C THR A 189 9.52 5.29 -12.53
N LEU A 190 9.48 5.81 -11.31
CA LEU A 190 10.27 5.28 -10.19
C LEU A 190 9.75 3.92 -9.73
N LYS A 191 8.42 3.73 -9.67
CA LYS A 191 7.76 2.44 -9.43
C LYS A 191 8.25 1.37 -10.39
N VAL A 192 8.18 1.65 -11.70
CA VAL A 192 8.68 0.74 -12.74
C VAL A 192 10.15 0.40 -12.51
N TRP A 193 10.99 1.41 -12.27
CA TRP A 193 12.43 1.18 -12.06
C TRP A 193 12.71 0.34 -10.81
N VAL A 194 12.05 0.59 -9.68
CA VAL A 194 12.22 -0.22 -8.46
C VAL A 194 11.79 -1.67 -8.71
N ASN A 195 10.63 -1.87 -9.31
CA ASN A 195 10.11 -3.22 -9.58
C ASN A 195 10.98 -4.01 -10.55
N THR A 196 11.43 -3.40 -11.66
CA THR A 196 12.14 -4.13 -12.71
C THR A 196 13.65 -4.18 -12.53
N SER A 197 14.27 -3.10 -12.04
CA SER A 197 15.73 -3.03 -11.87
C SER A 197 16.17 -3.55 -10.50
N LEU A 198 15.47 -3.19 -9.43
CA LEU A 198 15.83 -3.66 -8.09
C LEU A 198 15.16 -5.00 -7.74
N GLY A 199 14.11 -5.39 -8.47
CA GLY A 199 13.35 -6.58 -8.13
C GLY A 199 12.72 -6.44 -6.73
N GLU A 200 12.33 -5.23 -6.36
CA GLU A 200 11.74 -4.91 -5.05
C GLU A 200 10.28 -4.49 -5.23
N THR A 201 9.45 -4.76 -4.24
CA THR A 201 8.05 -4.30 -4.22
C THR A 201 7.99 -2.80 -4.05
N TRP A 202 6.98 -2.20 -4.67
CA TRP A 202 6.70 -0.78 -4.53
C TRP A 202 5.68 -0.58 -3.43
N LYS A 203 6.06 0.15 -2.40
CA LYS A 203 5.11 0.68 -1.43
C LYS A 203 4.41 1.86 -2.08
N GLU A 204 3.12 1.74 -2.34
CA GLU A 204 2.36 2.93 -2.68
C GLU A 204 2.44 3.89 -1.49
N ALA A 205 2.77 5.14 -1.77
CA ALA A 205 2.70 6.19 -0.76
C ALA A 205 1.23 6.34 -0.38
N THR A 206 0.77 5.50 0.55
CA THR A 206 -0.37 5.85 1.39
C THR A 206 0.02 7.20 2.00
N GLU A 207 -0.86 8.18 1.96
CA GLU A 207 -0.68 9.49 2.61
C GLU A 207 -0.66 9.32 4.15
N GLY A 208 0.25 8.49 4.68
CA GLY A 208 0.69 8.54 6.05
C GLY A 208 1.65 9.70 6.17
N ILE A 209 1.11 10.92 6.22
CA ILE A 209 1.87 12.10 6.62
C ILE A 209 2.47 11.79 7.99
N ASP A 210 3.79 11.88 8.13
CA ASP A 210 4.43 11.87 9.44
C ASP A 210 3.84 13.04 10.27
N PRO A 211 3.04 12.75 11.32
CA PRO A 211 2.33 13.78 12.03
C PRO A 211 3.28 14.66 12.85
N SER A 212 4.56 14.28 13.01
CA SER A 212 5.53 15.02 13.83
C SER A 212 5.66 16.49 13.40
N GLY A 213 5.73 16.76 12.09
CA GLY A 213 5.84 18.11 11.53
C GLY A 213 4.58 18.94 11.69
N LEU A 214 3.39 18.32 11.64
CA LEU A 214 2.10 18.99 11.85
C LEU A 214 1.82 19.22 13.35
N LEU A 215 2.13 18.25 14.20
CA LEU A 215 2.03 18.34 15.66
C LEU A 215 2.91 19.47 16.20
N GLY A 216 4.11 19.66 15.64
CA GLY A 216 5.00 20.77 16.00
C GLY A 216 4.47 22.16 15.61
N ARG A 217 3.47 22.23 14.71
CA ARG A 217 2.81 23.48 14.29
C ARG A 217 1.48 23.72 15.00
N LYS A 218 1.11 22.87 15.97
CA LYS A 218 -0.11 23.05 16.77
C LYS A 218 -0.01 24.32 17.60
N GLU A 219 -0.93 25.25 17.37
CA GLU A 219 -1.11 26.42 18.22
C GLU A 219 -2.06 26.10 19.38
N ASN A 220 -1.91 26.80 20.51
CA ASN A 220 -2.74 26.60 21.69
C ASN A 220 -3.53 27.88 22.01
N TRP A 221 -4.85 27.82 21.84
CA TRP A 221 -5.79 28.90 22.13
C TRP A 221 -6.58 28.69 23.44
N GLY A 222 -6.24 27.67 24.24
CA GLY A 222 -6.84 27.44 25.55
C GLY A 222 -8.34 27.12 25.49
N ARG A 223 -9.15 27.83 26.28
CA ARG A 223 -10.62 27.64 26.38
C ARG A 223 -11.43 28.74 25.68
N VAL A 224 -10.76 29.63 24.95
CA VAL A 224 -11.39 30.73 24.22
C VAL A 224 -11.21 30.53 22.73
N ALA A 225 -12.16 31.05 21.95
CA ALA A 225 -12.04 31.06 20.51
C ALA A 225 -11.08 32.21 20.07
N PRO A 226 -10.14 31.96 19.15
CA PRO A 226 -9.36 33.03 18.54
C PRO A 226 -10.23 34.12 17.89
N GLU A 227 -9.71 35.34 17.79
CA GLU A 227 -10.42 36.49 17.20
C GLU A 227 -10.92 36.21 15.77
N GLY A 228 -10.17 35.42 14.99
CA GLY A 228 -10.52 35.02 13.63
C GLY A 228 -11.78 34.17 13.52
N VAL A 229 -12.27 33.58 14.62
CA VAL A 229 -13.49 32.76 14.62
C VAL A 229 -14.72 33.65 14.46
N ILE A 230 -15.51 33.36 13.42
CA ILE A 230 -16.76 34.06 13.10
C ILE A 230 -17.99 33.15 13.23
N VAL A 231 -17.84 31.84 13.04
CA VAL A 231 -18.91 30.84 13.14
C VAL A 231 -18.37 29.61 13.86
N ILE A 232 -19.21 28.97 14.68
CA ILE A 232 -18.88 27.71 15.33
C ILE A 232 -19.85 26.63 14.84
N THR A 233 -19.33 25.46 14.48
CA THR A 233 -20.12 24.27 14.15
C THR A 233 -19.65 23.09 14.99
N ALA A 234 -20.42 22.00 15.01
CA ALA A 234 -19.99 20.77 15.64
C ALA A 234 -20.18 19.55 14.74
N GLY A 235 -19.24 18.61 14.79
CA GLY A 235 -19.37 17.26 14.24
C GLY A 235 -19.48 16.26 15.38
N VAL A 236 -20.40 15.30 15.24
CA VAL A 236 -20.60 14.25 16.24
C VAL A 236 -20.51 12.89 15.57
N ASP A 237 -19.57 12.08 16.04
CA ASP A 237 -19.42 10.68 15.65
C ASP A 237 -20.06 9.76 16.69
N VAL A 238 -20.76 8.74 16.22
CA VAL A 238 -21.56 7.82 17.03
C VAL A 238 -20.89 6.45 17.03
N GLN A 239 -20.31 6.08 18.17
CA GLN A 239 -19.65 4.80 18.38
C GLN A 239 -20.53 3.91 19.29
N ASP A 240 -20.24 2.60 19.36
CA ASP A 240 -21.10 1.67 20.11
C ASP A 240 -21.13 1.94 21.63
N ASP A 241 -20.11 2.60 22.19
CA ASP A 241 -19.94 2.83 23.62
C ASP A 241 -19.82 4.31 24.03
N ARG A 242 -19.89 5.25 23.08
CA ARG A 242 -19.70 6.69 23.31
C ARG A 242 -20.15 7.56 22.16
N LEU A 243 -20.29 8.86 22.43
CA LEU A 243 -20.39 9.91 21.42
C LEU A 243 -19.12 10.77 21.46
N GLU A 244 -18.52 11.04 20.30
CA GLU A 244 -17.39 11.96 20.18
C GLU A 244 -17.87 13.23 19.50
N ALA A 245 -17.75 14.38 20.18
CA ALA A 245 -18.18 15.67 19.67
C ALA A 245 -16.99 16.61 19.53
N GLU A 246 -16.74 17.05 18.30
CA GLU A 246 -15.75 18.09 18.00
C GLU A 246 -16.47 19.41 17.71
N VAL A 247 -16.09 20.46 18.44
CA VAL A 247 -16.56 21.82 18.23
C VAL A 247 -15.49 22.60 17.48
N ILE A 248 -15.83 23.06 16.27
CA ILE A 248 -14.90 23.69 15.34
C ILE A 248 -15.32 25.15 15.12
N GLY A 249 -14.36 26.07 15.29
CA GLY A 249 -14.49 27.46 14.89
C GLY A 249 -14.03 27.65 13.45
N TRP A 250 -14.73 28.49 12.70
CA TRP A 250 -14.43 28.82 11.31
C TRP A 250 -14.19 30.32 11.16
N GLY A 251 -13.18 30.64 10.34
CA GLY A 251 -12.76 31.98 9.98
C GLY A 251 -12.93 32.28 8.51
N VAL A 252 -12.39 33.42 8.09
CA VAL A 252 -12.33 33.81 6.68
C VAL A 252 -11.43 32.82 5.93
N SER A 253 -11.73 32.59 4.64
CA SER A 253 -10.94 31.68 3.78
C SER A 253 -10.89 30.21 4.25
N GLN A 254 -11.91 29.75 4.98
CA GLN A 254 -12.03 28.37 5.49
C GLN A 254 -10.95 27.98 6.51
N GLU A 255 -10.29 28.95 7.13
CA GLU A 255 -9.44 28.70 8.29
C GLU A 255 -10.28 28.12 9.43
N SER A 256 -9.77 27.10 10.12
CA SER A 256 -10.51 26.40 11.16
C SER A 256 -9.67 26.13 12.40
N TRP A 257 -10.35 26.09 13.55
CA TRP A 257 -9.75 25.84 14.86
C TRP A 257 -10.58 24.79 15.60
N SER A 258 -9.92 23.73 16.06
CA SER A 258 -10.54 22.75 16.97
C SER A 258 -10.65 23.34 18.38
N LEU A 259 -11.84 23.84 18.72
CA LEU A 259 -12.04 24.60 19.96
C LEU A 259 -12.21 23.69 21.17
N GLN A 260 -12.96 22.60 21.01
CA GLN A 260 -13.22 21.62 22.06
C GLN A 260 -13.43 20.25 21.43
N TYR A 261 -12.97 19.22 22.13
CA TYR A 261 -13.24 17.84 21.78
C TYR A 261 -13.71 17.10 23.03
N HIS A 262 -14.87 16.46 22.93
CA HIS A 262 -15.55 15.80 24.04
C HIS A 262 -15.77 14.33 23.72
N VAL A 263 -15.36 13.47 24.64
CA VAL A 263 -15.69 12.04 24.60
C VAL A 263 -16.75 11.78 25.67
N LEU A 264 -17.97 11.52 25.22
CA LEU A 264 -19.14 11.30 26.07
C LEU A 264 -19.39 9.79 26.17
N HIS A 265 -18.80 9.16 27.18
CA HIS A 265 -18.95 7.73 27.40
C HIS A 265 -20.37 7.37 27.81
N GLY A 266 -20.93 6.35 27.16
CA GLY A 266 -22.28 5.87 27.41
C GLY A 266 -22.86 5.19 26.17
N ASP A 267 -23.71 4.19 26.40
CA ASP A 267 -24.44 3.49 25.35
C ASP A 267 -25.38 4.48 24.61
N PRO A 268 -25.19 4.71 23.29
CA PRO A 268 -26.07 5.59 22.52
C PRO A 268 -27.52 5.11 22.40
N ALA A 269 -27.84 3.90 22.86
CA ALA A 269 -29.23 3.49 23.03
C ALA A 269 -29.93 4.20 24.21
N GLN A 270 -29.17 4.79 25.14
CA GLN A 270 -29.67 5.44 26.36
C GLN A 270 -29.75 6.96 26.24
N SER A 271 -30.78 7.58 26.81
CA SER A 271 -30.99 9.04 26.70
C SER A 271 -29.90 9.89 27.35
N LYS A 272 -29.19 9.36 28.36
CA LYS A 272 -28.24 10.13 29.16
C LYS A 272 -27.09 10.70 28.33
N VAL A 273 -26.48 9.91 27.45
CA VAL A 273 -25.36 10.36 26.61
C VAL A 273 -25.79 11.44 25.61
N TRP A 274 -27.05 11.40 25.16
CA TRP A 274 -27.63 12.42 24.29
C TRP A 274 -27.98 13.73 25.03
N GLU A 275 -28.36 13.66 26.30
CA GLU A 275 -28.52 14.85 27.15
C GLU A 275 -27.18 15.53 27.39
N ASP A 276 -26.13 14.74 27.63
CA ASP A 276 -24.77 15.26 27.80
C ASP A 276 -24.26 15.89 26.50
N LEU A 277 -24.56 15.29 25.34
CA LEU A 277 -24.29 15.90 24.04
C LEU A 277 -25.03 17.24 23.87
N ASN A 278 -26.30 17.30 24.26
CA ASN A 278 -27.09 18.53 24.18
C ASN A 278 -26.48 19.65 25.04
N ASN A 279 -25.94 19.31 26.22
CA ASN A 279 -25.24 20.26 27.07
C ASN A 279 -23.97 20.80 26.38
N VAL A 280 -23.24 19.97 25.65
CA VAL A 280 -22.08 20.42 24.85
C VAL A 280 -22.53 21.34 23.72
N LEU A 281 -23.53 20.95 22.94
CA LEU A 281 -23.96 21.73 21.76
C LEU A 281 -24.64 23.06 22.10
N THR A 282 -25.15 23.21 23.31
CA THR A 282 -25.78 24.46 23.79
C THR A 282 -24.83 25.38 24.55
N GLN A 283 -23.59 24.97 24.77
CA GLN A 283 -22.58 25.83 25.38
C GLN A 283 -22.23 27.02 24.50
N THR A 284 -21.86 28.11 25.16
CA THR A 284 -21.32 29.30 24.52
C THR A 284 -19.83 29.41 24.76
N ILE A 285 -19.10 29.89 23.76
CA ILE A 285 -17.66 30.04 23.76
C ILE A 285 -17.35 31.54 23.64
N LYS A 286 -16.51 32.04 24.54
CA LYS A 286 -16.01 33.42 24.48
C LYS A 286 -14.84 33.51 23.51
N THR A 287 -14.81 34.55 22.68
CA THR A 287 -13.66 34.87 21.84
C THR A 287 -12.64 35.72 22.61
N THR A 288 -11.40 35.81 22.12
CA THR A 288 -10.35 36.64 22.71
C THR A 288 -10.70 38.13 22.75
N ASP A 289 -11.52 38.60 21.81
CA ASP A 289 -12.03 39.97 21.73
C ASP A 289 -13.36 40.20 22.50
N GLY A 290 -13.83 39.19 23.24
CA GLY A 290 -14.96 39.31 24.17
C GLY A 290 -16.35 39.03 23.59
N ARG A 291 -16.47 38.67 22.30
CA ARG A 291 -17.72 38.15 21.73
C ARG A 291 -18.07 36.80 22.38
N THR A 292 -19.34 36.46 22.36
CA THR A 292 -19.84 35.15 22.80
C THR A 292 -20.51 34.48 21.61
N LEU A 293 -19.98 33.34 21.19
CA LEU A 293 -20.48 32.55 20.06
C LEU A 293 -21.10 31.26 20.59
N SER A 294 -22.15 30.78 19.93
CA SER A 294 -22.74 29.46 20.17
C SER A 294 -22.53 28.58 18.95
N VAL A 295 -22.71 27.26 19.11
CA VAL A 295 -22.77 26.34 17.98
C VAL A 295 -23.94 26.76 17.07
N ALA A 296 -23.64 27.10 15.82
CA ALA A 296 -24.61 27.60 14.85
C ALA A 296 -25.33 26.47 14.10
N ALA A 297 -24.66 25.33 13.96
CA ALA A 297 -25.19 24.10 13.39
C ALA A 297 -24.33 22.91 13.83
N ALA A 298 -24.93 21.72 13.90
CA ALA A 298 -24.22 20.49 14.18
C ALA A 298 -24.65 19.36 13.24
N CYS A 299 -23.71 18.47 12.92
CA CYS A 299 -23.96 17.26 12.14
C CYS A 299 -23.66 16.03 12.99
N VAL A 300 -24.57 15.07 13.00
CA VAL A 300 -24.41 13.79 13.73
C VAL A 300 -24.38 12.65 12.72
N ASP A 301 -23.34 11.82 12.75
CA ASP A 301 -23.21 10.69 11.83
C ASP A 301 -24.26 9.61 12.15
N SER A 302 -25.05 9.24 11.14
CA SER A 302 -26.03 8.16 11.21
C SER A 302 -25.53 6.86 10.56
N GLY A 303 -24.28 6.81 10.09
CA GLY A 303 -23.67 5.67 9.40
C GLY A 303 -23.50 4.39 10.24
N GLY A 304 -23.52 4.49 11.56
CA GLY A 304 -23.28 3.38 12.50
C GLY A 304 -24.52 2.57 12.90
N HIS A 305 -24.36 1.69 13.90
CA HIS A 305 -25.38 0.74 14.38
C HIS A 305 -26.61 1.40 15.04
N GLN A 306 -26.52 2.68 15.44
CA GLN A 306 -27.55 3.40 16.20
C GLN A 306 -28.32 4.42 15.34
N THR A 307 -28.43 4.19 14.02
CA THR A 307 -29.04 5.11 13.04
C THR A 307 -30.40 5.69 13.49
N GLN A 308 -31.30 4.86 14.02
CA GLN A 308 -32.64 5.30 14.41
C GLN A 308 -32.61 6.31 15.58
N ARG A 309 -31.74 6.10 16.56
CA ARG A 309 -31.55 7.02 17.69
C ARG A 309 -31.02 8.38 17.22
N VAL A 310 -30.09 8.38 16.27
CA VAL A 310 -29.57 9.61 15.65
C VAL A 310 -30.71 10.40 15.01
N TYR A 311 -31.58 9.74 14.23
CA TYR A 311 -32.72 10.40 13.61
C TYR A 311 -33.73 10.95 14.63
N GLU A 312 -34.04 10.19 15.68
CA GLU A 312 -34.94 10.64 16.77
C GLU A 312 -34.38 11.89 17.45
N TYR A 313 -33.08 11.89 17.78
CA TYR A 313 -32.40 13.00 18.43
C TYR A 313 -32.41 14.28 17.57
N CYS A 314 -32.01 14.16 16.29
CA CYS A 314 -31.90 15.30 15.37
C CYS A 314 -33.28 15.85 14.99
N LYS A 315 -34.29 14.99 14.78
CA LYS A 315 -35.65 15.44 14.40
C LYS A 315 -36.28 16.37 15.45
N GLY A 316 -36.05 16.11 16.74
CA GLY A 316 -36.51 16.99 17.82
C GLY A 316 -35.78 18.34 17.90
N ARG A 317 -34.67 18.50 17.17
CA ARG A 317 -33.74 19.64 17.28
C ARG A 317 -33.42 20.30 15.94
N GLU A 318 -34.25 20.07 14.92
CA GLU A 318 -34.07 20.68 13.60
C GLU A 318 -34.08 22.21 13.67
N TYR A 319 -34.87 22.79 14.59
CA TYR A 319 -34.90 24.24 14.84
C TYR A 319 -33.57 24.80 15.40
N GLN A 320 -32.77 23.94 16.05
CA GLN A 320 -31.40 24.25 16.51
C GLN A 320 -30.34 23.97 15.44
N ARG A 321 -30.77 23.60 14.22
CA ARG A 321 -29.89 23.27 13.08
C ARG A 321 -28.96 22.09 13.36
N ILE A 322 -29.49 21.07 14.04
CA ILE A 322 -28.82 19.79 14.28
C ILE A 322 -29.34 18.77 13.27
N TYR A 323 -28.45 18.23 12.45
CA TYR A 323 -28.81 17.38 11.31
C TYR A 323 -28.13 16.01 11.40
N ALA A 324 -28.88 14.96 11.05
CA ALA A 324 -28.30 13.64 10.82
C ALA A 324 -27.67 13.61 9.42
N ILE A 325 -26.42 13.17 9.31
CA ILE A 325 -25.70 13.03 8.05
C ILE A 325 -25.23 11.59 7.86
N LYS A 326 -25.01 11.20 6.60
CA LYS A 326 -24.46 9.89 6.26
C LYS A 326 -23.50 10.04 5.09
N GLY A 327 -22.33 9.41 5.20
CA GLY A 327 -21.35 9.35 4.10
C GLY A 327 -21.93 8.71 2.83
N ALA A 328 -21.45 9.14 1.67
CA ALA A 328 -21.81 8.56 0.38
C ALA A 328 -20.59 7.86 -0.24
N ASN A 329 -20.77 6.62 -0.69
CA ASN A 329 -19.70 5.82 -1.30
C ASN A 329 -19.51 6.09 -2.81
N GLN A 330 -20.16 7.11 -3.37
CA GLN A 330 -20.08 7.44 -4.80
C GLN A 330 -19.29 8.74 -5.01
N ILE A 331 -18.22 8.64 -5.81
CA ILE A 331 -17.40 9.77 -6.24
C ILE A 331 -18.24 10.70 -7.12
N GLY A 332 -18.21 12.01 -6.83
CA GLY A 332 -18.87 13.04 -7.66
C GLY A 332 -20.32 13.38 -7.28
N LYS A 333 -20.83 12.90 -6.14
CA LYS A 333 -22.15 13.32 -5.62
C LYS A 333 -22.11 14.81 -5.24
N PRO A 334 -23.16 15.61 -5.54
CA PRO A 334 -23.22 17.01 -5.11
C PRO A 334 -23.08 17.14 -3.60
N LEU A 335 -22.28 18.11 -3.13
CA LEU A 335 -22.07 18.41 -1.71
C LEU A 335 -23.36 18.75 -0.95
N VAL A 336 -24.35 19.30 -1.67
CA VAL A 336 -25.68 19.57 -1.15
C VAL A 336 -26.71 19.03 -2.15
N SER A 337 -27.54 18.09 -1.72
CA SER A 337 -28.68 17.57 -2.47
C SER A 337 -29.99 17.86 -1.73
N LYS A 338 -31.13 17.86 -2.44
CA LYS A 338 -32.45 17.98 -1.79
C LYS A 338 -32.61 16.93 -0.68
N PHE A 339 -33.22 17.33 0.44
CA PHE A 339 -33.55 16.43 1.55
C PHE A 339 -34.31 15.19 1.04
N SER A 340 -33.72 14.01 1.20
CA SER A 340 -34.41 12.74 0.96
C SER A 340 -35.20 12.37 2.21
N LYS A 341 -36.51 12.11 2.06
CA LYS A 341 -37.33 11.45 3.09
C LYS A 341 -37.30 9.92 2.98
N ALA A 342 -36.59 9.38 1.98
CA ALA A 342 -36.35 7.95 1.86
C ALA A 342 -35.10 7.60 2.68
N ASN A 343 -35.33 6.85 3.75
CA ASN A 343 -34.30 6.06 4.41
C ASN A 343 -33.92 4.87 3.54
#